data_AF-A0A167TCE3-F1
#
_entry.id   AF-A0A167TCE3-F1
#
_cell.length_a   1.000
_cell.length_b   1.000
_cell.length_c   1.000
_cell.angle_alpha   90.00
_cell.angle_beta   90.00
_cell.angle_gamma   90.00
#
_symmetry.space_group_name_H-M   'P 1'
#
loop_
_entity.id
_entity.type
_entity.pdbx_description
1 polymer ?
#
loop_
_entity_poly.entity_id
_entity_poly.type
_entity_poly.pdbx_seq_one_letter_code
_entity_poly.pdbx_strand_id
1 'polypeptide(L)'
;MSALQQKKVTKLPSSYMSAHEQQEKKTAKRKRVAIIRFTFFGVLLSTLAALFLYVIHSQSVNMEAKVREQKRLEQRLESLEKKQKRLEQEIKKLHDDEYIAELARKKYYLSKEGEIIFAVPGK
;
A
#
# COMPACT_ATOMS: atom_id res chain seq x y z
N MET A 1 -30.50 57.15 27.75
CA MET A 1 -31.56 56.36 28.41
C MET A 1 -31.18 54.89 28.23
N SER A 2 -30.84 54.04 29.21
CA SER A 2 -30.93 54.04 30.66
C SER A 2 -29.77 53.17 31.17
N ALA A 3 -28.95 53.69 32.09
CA ALA A 3 -27.89 52.93 32.74
C ALA A 3 -28.53 52.10 33.87
N LEU A 4 -28.51 50.78 33.75
CA LEU A 4 -29.02 49.88 34.79
C LEU A 4 -28.16 50.03 36.05
N GLN A 5 -28.72 50.68 37.07
CA GLN A 5 -28.16 50.77 38.41
C GLN A 5 -27.87 49.36 38.95
N GLN A 6 -26.60 49.02 39.12
CA GLN A 6 -26.24 47.85 39.92
C GLN A 6 -26.49 48.18 41.39
N LYS A 7 -27.52 47.54 41.97
CA LYS A 7 -27.78 47.56 43.41
C LYS A 7 -26.55 46.97 44.12
N LYS A 8 -25.81 47.82 44.84
CA LYS A 8 -24.63 47.45 45.62
C LYS A 8 -25.08 46.80 46.93
N VAL A 9 -25.54 45.56 46.85
CA VAL A 9 -25.95 44.76 48.02
C VAL A 9 -24.72 44.10 48.65
N THR A 10 -24.46 44.42 49.91
CA THR A 10 -23.38 43.84 50.71
C THR A 10 -23.71 42.39 51.03
N LYS A 11 -22.80 41.47 50.70
CA LYS A 11 -22.93 40.05 51.05
C LYS A 11 -22.96 39.88 52.57
N LEU A 12 -23.85 39.04 53.09
CA LEU A 12 -23.92 38.71 54.52
C LEU A 12 -22.61 38.03 54.96
N PRO A 13 -21.92 38.53 56.00
CA PRO A 13 -20.71 37.90 56.53
C PRO A 13 -21.11 36.66 57.34
N SER A 14 -21.25 35.51 56.66
CA SER A 14 -21.56 34.23 57.28
C SER A 14 -20.50 33.19 56.92
N SER A 15 -20.02 32.48 57.95
CA SER A 15 -19.08 31.36 57.80
C SER A 15 -19.61 30.30 56.81
N TYR A 16 -20.92 30.04 56.84
CA TYR A 16 -21.59 29.12 55.91
C TYR A 16 -21.51 29.57 54.45
N MET A 17 -21.77 30.86 54.17
CA MET A 17 -21.69 31.40 52.81
C MET A 17 -20.25 31.37 52.27
N SER A 18 -19.27 31.64 53.13
CA SER A 18 -17.85 31.57 52.74
C SER A 18 -17.39 30.14 52.44
N ALA A 19 -17.87 29.15 53.20
CA ALA A 19 -17.59 27.74 52.96
C ALA A 19 -18.24 27.23 51.66
N HIS A 20 -19.49 27.63 51.39
CA HIS A 20 -20.19 27.33 50.14
C HIS A 20 -19.46 27.94 48.93
N GLU A 21 -19.09 29.23 49.00
CA GLU A 21 -18.38 29.91 47.91
C GLU A 21 -17.00 29.26 47.64
N GLN A 22 -16.32 28.75 48.68
CA GLN A 22 -15.09 27.99 48.51
C GLN A 22 -15.33 26.61 47.86
N GLN A 23 -16.40 25.91 48.23
CA GLN A 23 -16.76 24.63 47.61
C GLN A 23 -17.12 24.81 46.13
N GLU A 24 -17.92 25.82 45.79
CA GLU A 24 -18.27 26.15 44.40
C GLU A 24 -17.05 26.54 43.57
N LYS A 25 -16.12 27.33 44.14
CA LYS A 25 -14.85 27.65 43.46
C LYS A 25 -13.99 26.40 43.25
N LYS A 26 -13.97 25.45 44.21
CA LYS A 26 -13.22 24.18 44.07
C LYS A 26 -13.85 23.28 43.00
N THR A 27 -15.17 23.14 42.96
CA THR A 27 -15.85 22.32 41.94
C THR A 27 -15.74 22.95 40.55
N ALA A 28 -15.85 24.27 40.43
CA ALA A 28 -15.63 24.99 39.17
C ALA A 28 -14.19 24.83 38.65
N LYS A 29 -13.18 24.93 39.54
CA LYS A 29 -11.78 24.66 39.19
C LYS A 29 -11.58 23.21 38.72
N ARG A 30 -12.15 22.22 39.41
CA ARG A 30 -12.07 20.81 39.01
C ARG A 30 -12.71 20.56 37.63
N LYS A 31 -13.89 21.13 37.39
CA LYS A 31 -14.56 21.05 36.07
C LYS A 31 -13.72 21.69 34.97
N ARG A 32 -13.14 22.88 35.21
CA ARG A 32 -12.27 23.56 34.25
C ARG A 32 -11.03 22.72 33.89
N VAL A 33 -10.37 22.13 34.89
CA VAL A 33 -9.21 21.25 34.65
C VAL A 33 -9.62 19.99 33.89
N ALA A 34 -10.78 19.40 34.20
CA ALA A 34 -11.29 18.25 33.47
C ALA A 34 -11.57 18.58 31.99
N ILE A 35 -12.21 19.72 31.69
CA ILE A 35 -12.48 20.16 30.32
C ILE A 35 -11.18 20.42 29.55
N ILE A 36 -10.18 21.06 30.18
CA ILE A 36 -8.87 21.31 29.55
C ILE A 36 -8.15 19.99 29.23
N ARG A 37 -8.19 19.01 30.13
CA ARG A 37 -7.62 17.68 29.87
C ARG A 37 -8.36 16.98 28.74
N PHE A 38 -9.69 17.00 28.76
CA PHE A 38 -10.51 16.33 27.74
C PHE A 38 -10.34 16.96 26.36
N THR A 39 -10.25 18.28 26.28
CA THR A 39 -9.97 19.00 25.02
C THR A 39 -8.57 18.70 24.51
N PHE A 40 -7.55 18.64 25.38
CA PHE A 40 -6.21 18.22 24.97
C PHE A 40 -6.18 16.80 24.39
N PHE A 41 -6.80 15.83 25.09
CA PHE A 41 -6.91 14.46 24.57
C PHE A 41 -7.75 14.37 23.30
N GLY A 42 -8.81 15.17 23.18
CA GLY A 42 -9.64 15.24 21.99
C GLY A 42 -8.88 15.77 20.78
N VAL A 43 -8.10 16.84 20.95
CA VAL A 43 -7.23 17.36 19.88
C VAL A 43 -6.18 16.34 19.51
N LEU A 44 -5.50 15.72 20.50
CA LEU A 44 -4.50 14.69 20.23
C LEU A 44 -5.10 13.52 19.44
N LEU A 45 -6.23 12.99 19.87
CA LEU A 45 -6.90 11.88 19.19
C LEU A 45 -7.36 12.27 17.77
N SER A 46 -7.86 13.50 17.59
CA SER A 46 -8.27 14.01 16.28
C SER A 46 -7.08 14.14 15.32
N THR A 47 -5.93 14.64 15.80
CA THR A 47 -4.70 14.71 14.99
C THR A 47 -4.20 13.33 14.59
N LEU A 48 -4.22 12.35 15.52
CA LEU A 48 -3.86 10.97 15.21
C LEU A 48 -4.81 10.35 14.18
N ALA A 49 -6.13 10.55 14.35
CA ALA A 49 -7.12 10.06 13.39
C ALA A 49 -6.92 10.64 11.99
N ALA A 50 -6.61 11.94 11.88
CA ALA A 50 -6.31 12.58 10.60
C ALA A 50 -5.04 12.00 9.94
N LEU A 51 -3.99 11.73 10.72
CA LEU A 51 -2.78 11.06 10.21
C LEU A 51 -3.08 9.63 9.73
N PHE A 52 -3.87 8.86 10.47
CA PHE A 52 -4.29 7.52 10.05
C PHE A 52 -5.07 7.55 8.74
N LEU A 53 -6.04 8.46 8.60
CA LEU A 53 -6.80 8.64 7.37
C LEU A 53 -5.91 9.04 6.19
N TYR A 54 -4.93 9.92 6.42
CA TYR A 54 -3.96 10.31 5.41
C TYR A 54 -3.11 9.11 4.94
N VAL A 55 -2.61 8.29 5.88
CA VAL A 55 -1.82 7.09 5.55
C VAL A 55 -2.65 6.09 4.76
N ILE A 56 -3.89 5.82 5.18
CA ILE A 56 -4.80 4.89 4.48
C ILE A 56 -5.08 5.39 3.05
N HIS A 57 -5.37 6.68 2.89
CA HIS A 57 -5.61 7.28 1.58
C HIS A 57 -4.36 7.25 0.69
N SER A 58 -3.17 7.45 1.25
CA SER A 58 -1.91 7.38 0.50
C SER A 58 -1.56 5.96 0.03
N GLN A 59 -1.98 4.93 0.77
CA GLN A 59 -1.75 3.53 0.40
C GLN A 59 -2.69 3.04 -0.70
N SER A 60 -3.94 3.53 -0.75
CA SER A 60 -4.93 3.06 -1.72
C SER A 60 -4.57 3.42 -3.16
N VAL A 61 -4.00 4.61 -3.40
CA VAL A 61 -3.61 5.08 -4.74
C VAL A 61 -2.52 4.20 -5.37
N ASN A 62 -1.70 3.53 -4.55
CA ASN A 62 -0.59 2.70 -5.03
C ASN A 62 -0.89 1.21 -5.07
N MET A 63 -2.06 0.77 -4.59
CA MET A 63 -2.39 -0.66 -4.51
C MET A 63 -2.62 -1.23 -5.92
N GLU A 64 -3.42 -0.57 -6.76
CA GLU A 64 -3.69 -1.07 -8.11
C GLU A 64 -2.45 -1.08 -9.00
N ALA A 65 -1.59 -0.07 -8.88
CA ALA A 65 -0.34 0.00 -9.62
C ALA A 65 0.57 -1.17 -9.25
N LYS A 66 0.69 -1.47 -7.94
CA LYS A 66 1.45 -2.63 -7.45
C LYS A 66 0.86 -3.96 -7.92
N VAL A 67 -0.46 -4.12 -7.91
CA VAL A 67 -1.12 -5.34 -8.40
C VAL A 67 -0.91 -5.53 -9.90
N ARG A 68 -1.04 -4.46 -10.69
CA ARG A 68 -0.76 -4.51 -12.14
C ARG A 68 0.70 -4.85 -12.42
N GLU A 69 1.62 -4.25 -11.67
CA GLU A 69 3.05 -4.54 -11.80
C GLU A 69 3.38 -5.98 -11.43
N GLN A 70 2.82 -6.48 -10.32
CA GLN A 70 2.97 -7.87 -9.91
C GLN A 70 2.50 -8.83 -11.00
N LYS A 71 1.29 -8.62 -11.54
CA LYS A 71 0.75 -9.46 -12.62
C LYS A 71 1.63 -9.43 -13.88
N ARG A 72 2.16 -8.25 -14.24
CA ARG A 72 3.09 -8.10 -15.37
C ARG A 72 4.40 -8.87 -15.13
N LEU A 73 4.93 -8.82 -13.92
CA LEU A 73 6.15 -9.53 -13.54
C LEU A 73 5.92 -11.05 -13.56
N GLU A 74 4.80 -11.54 -13.05
CA GLU A 74 4.42 -12.96 -13.10
C GLU A 74 4.31 -13.47 -14.55
N GLN A 75 3.63 -12.73 -15.42
CA GLN A 75 3.54 -13.08 -16.85
C GLN A 75 4.92 -13.11 -17.51
N ARG A 76 5.79 -12.15 -17.18
CA ARG A 76 7.16 -12.10 -17.72
C ARG A 76 7.97 -13.29 -17.23
N LEU A 77 7.85 -13.66 -15.96
CA LEU A 77 8.51 -14.82 -15.37
C LEU A 77 8.07 -16.10 -16.07
N GLU A 78 6.76 -16.33 -16.24
CA GLU A 78 6.24 -17.50 -16.94
C GLU A 78 6.75 -17.58 -18.39
N SER A 79 6.80 -16.43 -19.09
CA SER A 79 7.32 -16.38 -20.46
C SER A 79 8.81 -16.71 -20.54
N LEU A 80 9.59 -16.29 -19.54
CA LEU A 80 11.02 -16.55 -19.44
C LEU A 80 11.29 -18.02 -19.10
N GLU A 81 10.54 -18.61 -18.17
CA GLU A 81 10.63 -20.04 -17.87
C GLU A 81 10.29 -20.92 -19.06
N LYS A 82 9.23 -20.58 -19.81
CA LYS A 82 8.89 -21.28 -21.06
C LYS A 82 10.01 -21.18 -22.08
N LYS A 83 10.62 -19.99 -22.21
CA LYS A 83 11.75 -19.78 -23.11
C LYS A 83 12.97 -20.59 -22.66
N GLN A 84 13.26 -20.61 -21.37
CA GLN A 84 14.35 -21.39 -20.79
C GLN A 84 14.17 -22.89 -21.07
N LYS A 85 13.00 -23.46 -20.75
CA LYS A 85 12.70 -24.88 -21.02
C LYS A 85 12.85 -25.24 -22.50
N ARG A 86 12.38 -24.38 -23.40
CA ARG A 86 12.53 -24.59 -24.84
C ARG A 86 14.01 -24.60 -25.26
N LEU A 87 14.79 -23.65 -24.75
CA LEU A 87 16.23 -23.57 -25.04
C LEU A 87 16.98 -24.78 -24.46
N GLU A 88 16.65 -25.23 -23.25
CA GLU A 88 17.23 -26.44 -22.66
C GLU A 88 16.92 -27.70 -23.50
N GLN A 89 15.68 -27.82 -24.00
CA GLN A 89 15.31 -28.90 -24.91
C GLN A 89 16.05 -28.81 -26.25
N GLU A 90 16.23 -27.60 -26.78
CA GLU A 90 17.00 -27.36 -28.01
C GLU A 90 18.47 -27.72 -27.82
N ILE A 91 19.08 -27.32 -26.70
CA ILE A 91 20.44 -27.71 -26.33
C ILE A 91 20.56 -29.23 -26.25
N LYS A 92 19.59 -29.92 -25.63
CA LYS A 92 19.60 -31.39 -25.55
C LYS A 92 19.54 -32.03 -26.94
N LYS A 93 18.68 -31.52 -27.83
CA LYS A 93 18.59 -32.00 -29.21
C LYS A 93 19.87 -31.72 -29.99
N LEU A 94 20.49 -30.56 -29.78
CA LEU A 94 21.77 -30.20 -30.42
C LEU A 94 22.95 -31.05 -29.95
N HIS A 95 22.85 -31.76 -28.82
CA HIS A 95 23.86 -32.74 -28.38
C HIS A 95 23.58 -34.17 -28.89
N ASP A 96 22.51 -34.37 -29.65
CA ASP A 96 22.16 -35.66 -30.24
C ASP A 96 22.68 -35.71 -31.69
N ASP A 97 23.63 -36.62 -31.95
CA ASP A 97 24.26 -36.79 -33.25
C ASP A 97 23.24 -37.11 -34.37
N GLU A 98 22.14 -37.80 -34.04
CA GLU A 98 21.08 -38.12 -34.99
C GLU A 98 20.29 -36.88 -35.41
N TYR A 99 20.03 -35.98 -34.45
CA TYR A 99 19.39 -34.68 -34.71
C TYR A 99 20.32 -33.73 -35.49
N ILE A 100 21.63 -33.74 -35.20
CA ILE A 100 22.61 -32.97 -35.98
C ILE A 100 22.65 -33.48 -37.43
N ALA A 101 22.64 -34.80 -37.64
CA ALA A 101 22.60 -35.39 -38.97
C ALA A 101 21.30 -35.02 -39.71
N GLU A 102 20.13 -35.06 -39.05
CA GLU A 102 18.86 -34.61 -39.63
C GLU A 102 18.89 -33.11 -40.01
N LEU A 103 19.44 -32.27 -39.14
CA LEU A 103 19.61 -30.84 -39.39
C LEU A 103 20.55 -30.58 -40.57
N ALA A 104 21.64 -31.34 -40.69
CA ALA A 104 22.58 -31.29 -41.80
C ALA A 104 21.90 -31.67 -43.13
N ARG A 105 21.08 -32.73 -43.13
CA ARG A 105 20.27 -33.11 -44.30
C ARG A 105 19.30 -31.99 -44.71
N LYS A 106 18.59 -31.41 -43.74
CA LYS A 106 17.53 -30.43 -43.99
C LYS A 106 18.04 -29.05 -44.40
N LYS A 107 19.16 -28.58 -43.82
CA LYS A 107 19.66 -27.21 -44.04
C LYS A 107 20.86 -27.12 -44.97
N TYR A 108 21.66 -28.18 -45.05
CA TYR A 108 22.93 -28.17 -45.78
C TYR A 108 22.99 -29.20 -46.91
N TYR A 109 21.87 -29.87 -47.23
CA TYR A 109 21.80 -30.88 -48.29
C TYR A 109 22.90 -31.94 -48.17
N LEU A 110 23.22 -32.36 -46.94
CA LEU A 110 24.03 -33.55 -46.72
C LEU A 110 23.13 -34.79 -46.88
N SER A 111 23.69 -35.90 -47.36
CA SER A 111 22.99 -37.19 -47.39
C SER A 111 23.92 -38.31 -46.93
N LYS A 112 23.34 -39.37 -46.35
CA LYS A 112 24.09 -40.57 -45.98
C LYS A 112 24.31 -41.45 -47.23
N GLU A 113 25.29 -42.35 -47.20
CA GLU A 113 25.47 -43.36 -48.24
C GLU A 113 24.15 -44.10 -48.52
N GLY A 114 23.68 -44.01 -49.77
CA GLY A 114 22.42 -44.60 -50.23
C GLY A 114 21.21 -43.65 -50.27
N GLU A 115 21.32 -42.40 -49.80
CA GLU A 115 20.24 -41.40 -49.85
C GLU A 115 20.38 -40.47 -51.08
N ILE A 116 19.28 -40.24 -51.83
CA ILE A 116 19.22 -39.34 -53.00
C ILE A 116 18.50 -38.04 -52.62
N ILE A 117 19.15 -36.89 -52.86
CA ILE A 117 18.62 -35.57 -52.52
C ILE A 117 17.77 -35.02 -53.68
N PHE A 118 16.49 -34.74 -53.42
CA PHE A 118 15.60 -34.07 -54.38
C PHE A 118 15.48 -32.58 -54.03
N ALA A 119 16.16 -31.71 -54.77
CA ALA A 119 15.95 -30.27 -54.70
C ALA A 119 14.71 -29.91 -55.54
N VAL A 120 13.57 -29.73 -54.90
CA VAL A 120 12.36 -29.24 -55.58
C VAL A 120 12.59 -27.75 -55.90
N PRO A 121 12.53 -27.31 -57.16
CA PRO A 121 12.64 -25.89 -57.48
C PRO A 121 11.47 -25.16 -56.81
N GLY A 122 11.81 -24.17 -55.98
CA GLY A 122 10.83 -23.33 -55.31
C GLY A 122 9.95 -22.62 -56.34
N LYS A 123 8.66 -22.50 -56.02
CA LYS A 123 7.76 -21.57 -56.72
C LYS A 123 8.22 -20.13 -56.51
#